data_AF-A0A8C3SRY1-F1
#
_entry.id   AF-A0A8C3SRY1-F1
#
_cell.length_a   1.000
_cell.length_b   1.000
_cell.length_c   1.000
_cell.angle_alpha   90.00
_cell.angle_beta   90.00
_cell.angle_gamma   90.00
#
_symmetry.space_group_name_H-M   'P 1'
#
loop_
_entity.id
_entity.type
_entity.pdbx_description
1 polymer ?
#
loop_
_entity_poly.entity_id
_entity_poly.type
_entity_poly.pdbx_seq_one_letter_code
_entity_poly.pdbx_strand_id
1 'polypeptide(L)'
;CFKTLFDLDFQGRSYAVTADQPDMHTHLNRCNSIQVESGCWMIYERPHYIGHQYFLKKGEYPNYQQWMGFNDSVKSCCIITPVSSLSFLWVTIIIIFYETNDLGGRMMESFCDYPSLCDKFHPRDIQPCHVFEGNWIFCGQPNYRQYFLNKGEYSDFQQWMGLNDSIKSCRVIASVSQLLFISNTSNSIREIGRISD
;
A
#
# COMPACT_ATOMS: atom_id res chain seq x y z
N CYS A 1 -10.97 -10.91 9.06
CA CYS A 1 -9.49 -10.75 9.15
C CYS A 1 -9.09 -10.96 10.60
N PHE A 2 -7.94 -11.57 10.86
CA PHE A 2 -7.45 -11.86 12.20
C PHE A 2 -5.93 -11.82 12.23
N LYS A 3 -5.37 -11.19 13.26
CA LYS A 3 -3.93 -11.22 13.55
C LYS A 3 -3.68 -11.15 15.05
N THR A 4 -2.49 -11.58 15.46
CA THR A 4 -1.98 -11.45 16.83
C THR A 4 -0.63 -10.76 16.80
N LEU A 5 -0.48 -9.71 17.62
CA LEU A 5 0.78 -9.01 17.84
C LEU A 5 1.40 -9.50 19.14
N PHE A 6 2.72 -9.62 19.19
CA PHE A 6 3.45 -10.12 20.36
C PHE A 6 4.67 -9.25 20.67
N ASP A 7 4.99 -9.15 21.97
CA ASP A 7 6.13 -8.38 22.46
C ASP A 7 7.48 -8.96 22.02
N LEU A 8 7.64 -10.29 21.92
CA LEU A 8 8.93 -10.99 21.65
C LEU A 8 8.70 -12.35 20.97
N ASP A 9 9.19 -12.59 19.75
CA ASP A 9 9.29 -13.93 19.11
C ASP A 9 8.06 -14.86 19.28
N PHE A 10 6.84 -14.34 19.09
CA PHE A 10 5.55 -15.02 19.30
C PHE A 10 5.27 -15.44 20.75
N GLN A 11 5.95 -14.80 21.69
CA GLN A 11 5.90 -15.01 23.13
C GLN A 11 5.67 -13.68 23.88
N GLY A 12 5.48 -13.78 25.20
CA GLY A 12 5.27 -12.63 26.07
C GLY A 12 3.84 -12.09 26.01
N ARG A 13 3.68 -10.78 26.23
CA ARG A 13 2.37 -10.14 26.12
C ARG A 13 1.93 -10.16 24.66
N SER A 14 0.67 -10.49 24.43
CA SER A 14 0.08 -10.54 23.10
C SER A 14 -1.26 -9.81 23.05
N TYR A 15 -1.64 -9.40 21.85
CA TYR A 15 -2.92 -8.76 21.58
C TYR A 15 -3.48 -9.24 20.24
N ALA A 16 -4.62 -9.93 20.32
CA ALA A 16 -5.35 -10.42 19.16
C ALA A 16 -6.30 -9.34 18.64
N VAL A 17 -6.30 -9.11 17.34
CA VAL A 17 -7.02 -8.02 16.68
C VAL A 17 -7.83 -8.57 15.50
N THR A 18 -9.12 -8.24 15.48
CA THR A 18 -10.09 -8.67 14.46
C THR A 18 -10.73 -7.51 13.69
N ALA A 19 -10.48 -6.28 14.11
CA ALA A 19 -11.04 -5.05 13.55
C ALA A 19 -9.99 -3.94 13.55
N ASP A 20 -10.33 -2.81 12.94
CA ASP A 20 -9.49 -1.62 12.97
C ASP A 20 -9.26 -1.16 14.41
N GLN A 21 -8.03 -0.74 14.70
CA GLN A 21 -7.62 -0.26 16.01
C GLN A 21 -6.89 1.08 15.82
N PRO A 22 -7.52 2.21 16.19
CA PRO A 22 -6.88 3.51 16.08
C PRO A 22 -5.80 3.70 17.16
N ASP A 23 -5.86 2.96 18.27
CA ASP A 23 -4.84 3.06 19.30
C ASP A 23 -4.73 1.75 20.11
N MET A 24 -3.54 1.19 20.14
CA MET A 24 -3.22 -0.06 20.81
C MET A 24 -2.20 0.12 21.95
N HIS A 25 -1.81 1.35 22.31
CA HIS A 25 -0.73 1.58 23.27
C HIS A 25 -1.01 0.98 24.67
N THR A 26 -2.28 0.91 25.07
CA THR A 26 -2.70 0.31 26.36
C THR A 26 -2.55 -1.22 26.35
N HIS A 27 -2.62 -1.84 25.18
CA HIS A 27 -2.58 -3.29 25.00
C HIS A 27 -1.15 -3.78 24.75
N LEU A 28 -0.35 -3.03 23.98
CA LEU A 28 1.04 -3.37 23.65
C LEU A 28 1.93 -2.12 23.62
N ASN A 29 3.00 -2.15 24.43
CA ASN A 29 3.99 -1.08 24.47
C ASN A 29 4.99 -1.18 23.32
N ARG A 30 5.20 -2.38 22.78
CA ARG A 30 6.06 -2.68 21.63
C ARG A 30 5.51 -3.91 20.91
N CYS A 31 6.03 -4.19 19.73
CA CYS A 31 5.62 -5.34 18.92
C CYS A 31 6.82 -5.83 18.11
N ASN A 32 7.44 -6.92 18.56
CA ASN A 32 8.57 -7.51 17.83
C ASN A 32 8.14 -8.62 16.87
N SER A 33 6.98 -9.24 17.04
CA SER A 33 6.53 -10.28 16.11
C SER A 33 5.03 -10.25 15.90
N ILE A 34 4.59 -10.66 14.71
CA ILE A 34 3.18 -10.62 14.30
C ILE A 34 2.82 -11.92 13.58
N GLN A 35 1.69 -12.52 13.95
CA GLN A 35 1.10 -13.64 13.20
C GLN A 35 -0.21 -13.15 12.57
N VAL A 36 -0.29 -13.18 11.24
CA VAL A 36 -1.49 -12.84 10.49
C VAL A 36 -2.14 -14.13 10.01
N GLU A 37 -3.24 -14.50 10.64
CA GLU A 37 -3.97 -15.73 10.31
C GLU A 37 -4.85 -15.55 9.07
N SER A 38 -5.44 -14.36 8.90
CA SER A 38 -6.31 -14.06 7.76
C SER A 38 -6.42 -12.57 7.44
N GLY A 39 -6.65 -12.28 6.16
CA GLY A 39 -6.84 -10.94 5.63
C GLY A 39 -5.53 -10.23 5.28
N CYS A 40 -5.67 -8.97 4.89
CA CYS A 40 -4.57 -8.03 4.69
C CYS A 40 -4.70 -6.90 5.70
N TRP A 41 -3.57 -6.40 6.19
CA TRP A 41 -3.54 -5.37 7.23
C TRP A 41 -2.55 -4.28 6.87
N MET A 42 -2.87 -3.04 7.22
CA MET A 42 -1.89 -1.98 7.38
C MET A 42 -1.63 -1.82 8.88
N ILE A 43 -0.36 -1.78 9.29
CA ILE A 43 0.05 -1.39 10.63
C ILE A 43 0.80 -0.05 10.57
N TYR A 44 0.68 0.72 11.65
CA TYR A 44 1.25 2.05 11.74
C TYR A 44 2.06 2.21 13.03
N GLU A 45 3.15 2.95 12.91
CA GLU A 45 4.08 3.24 14.01
C GLU A 45 3.45 4.03 15.16
N ARG A 46 2.50 4.92 14.86
CA ARG A 46 1.85 5.81 15.84
C ARG A 46 0.33 5.59 15.90
N PRO A 47 -0.34 6.03 16.99
CA PRO A 47 -1.79 6.03 17.08
C PRO A 47 -2.44 6.83 15.94
N HIS A 48 -3.70 6.55 15.64
CA HIS A 48 -4.53 7.22 14.65
C HIS A 48 -4.04 7.12 13.20
N TYR A 49 -3.43 5.98 12.85
CA TYR A 49 -3.04 5.63 11.47
C TYR A 49 -2.01 6.58 10.85
N ILE A 50 -1.07 7.08 11.67
CA ILE A 50 0.00 7.99 11.22
C ILE A 50 1.40 7.40 11.49
N GLY A 51 2.42 8.02 10.88
CA GLY A 51 3.81 7.58 10.98
C GLY A 51 4.17 6.55 9.91
N HIS A 52 5.20 5.74 10.16
CA HIS A 52 5.59 4.69 9.22
C HIS A 52 4.48 3.64 9.07
N GLN A 53 4.22 3.24 7.82
CA GLN A 53 3.16 2.31 7.43
C GLN A 53 3.81 1.00 6.95
N TYR A 54 3.23 -0.14 7.32
CA TYR A 54 3.72 -1.45 6.88
C TYR A 54 2.56 -2.36 6.52
N PHE A 55 2.61 -2.89 5.31
CA PHE A 55 1.62 -3.81 4.79
C PHE A 55 1.94 -5.26 5.18
N LEU A 56 0.94 -5.95 5.71
CA LEU A 56 1.03 -7.36 6.12
C LEU A 56 -0.02 -8.19 5.36
N LYS A 57 0.43 -9.33 4.82
CA LYS A 57 -0.44 -10.39 4.31
C LYS A 57 -0.51 -11.52 5.35
N LYS A 58 -1.36 -12.52 5.10
CA LYS A 58 -1.33 -13.79 5.84
C LYS A 58 0.10 -14.35 5.89
N GLY A 59 0.58 -14.67 7.09
CA GLY A 59 1.93 -15.16 7.31
C GLY A 59 2.41 -14.93 8.74
N GLU A 60 3.64 -15.38 8.99
CA GLU A 60 4.34 -15.23 10.26
C GLU A 60 5.50 -14.26 10.09
N TYR A 61 5.58 -13.29 10.99
CA TYR A 61 6.60 -12.26 11.00
C TYR A 61 7.35 -12.30 12.34
N PRO A 62 8.43 -13.10 12.45
CA PRO A 62 9.14 -13.32 13.71
C PRO A 62 9.87 -12.10 14.27
N ASN A 63 10.22 -11.12 13.44
CA ASN A 63 10.87 -9.88 13.87
C ASN A 63 10.41 -8.69 13.01
N TYR A 64 10.61 -7.46 13.51
CA TYR A 64 10.12 -6.26 12.83
C TYR A 64 10.74 -6.02 11.45
N GLN A 65 11.93 -6.58 11.19
CA GLN A 65 12.56 -6.51 9.89
C GLN A 65 11.77 -7.29 8.83
N GLN A 66 10.99 -8.32 9.20
CA GLN A 66 10.18 -9.10 8.25
C GLN A 66 9.01 -8.30 7.64
N TRP A 67 8.56 -7.23 8.29
CA TRP A 67 7.61 -6.28 7.70
C TRP A 67 8.26 -4.97 7.26
N MET A 68 9.60 -4.96 7.14
CA MET A 68 10.39 -3.77 6.80
C MET A 68 10.27 -2.64 7.84
N GLY A 69 10.04 -3.00 9.10
CA GLY A 69 9.98 -2.07 10.23
C GLY A 69 11.31 -1.36 10.48
N PHE A 70 11.27 -0.05 10.74
CA PHE A 70 12.43 0.69 11.25
C PHE A 70 12.69 0.41 12.73
N ASN A 71 11.64 0.09 13.47
CA ASN A 71 11.63 -0.19 14.91
C ASN A 71 10.48 -1.17 15.23
N ASP A 72 10.35 -1.52 16.50
CA ASP A 72 9.30 -2.40 17.05
C ASP A 72 8.05 -1.64 17.49
N SER A 73 7.87 -0.38 17.08
CA SER A 73 6.68 0.41 17.42
C SER A 73 5.55 0.12 16.46
N VAL A 74 4.47 -0.45 17.00
CA VAL A 74 3.19 -0.62 16.30
C VAL A 74 2.08 -0.16 17.24
N LYS A 75 1.31 0.85 16.83
CA LYS A 75 0.36 1.55 17.72
C LYS A 75 -1.04 1.67 17.14
N SER A 76 -1.21 1.54 15.84
CA SER A 76 -2.54 1.45 15.23
C SER A 76 -2.52 0.53 14.02
N CYS A 77 -3.69 0.04 13.61
CA CYS A 77 -3.82 -0.79 12.44
C CYS A 77 -5.21 -0.80 11.84
N CYS A 78 -5.30 -1.03 10.53
CA CYS A 78 -6.55 -1.22 9.84
C CYS A 78 -6.52 -2.46 8.94
N ILE A 79 -7.71 -3.01 8.70
CA ILE A 79 -7.95 -4.07 7.74
C ILE A 79 -7.95 -3.44 6.35
N ILE A 80 -7.23 -4.08 5.43
CA ILE A 80 -7.32 -3.74 4.02
C ILE A 80 -8.19 -4.79 3.35
N THR A 81 -9.33 -4.37 2.83
CA THR A 81 -10.22 -5.23 2.05
C THR A 81 -9.72 -5.28 0.61
N PRO A 82 -9.30 -6.43 0.09
CA PRO A 82 -9.03 -6.56 -1.33
C PRO A 82 -10.32 -6.32 -2.12
N VAL A 83 -10.21 -5.74 -3.31
CA VAL A 83 -11.37 -5.55 -4.19
C VAL A 83 -12.03 -6.90 -4.45
N SER A 84 -13.36 -7.00 -4.33
CA SER A 84 -14.08 -8.26 -4.48
C SER A 84 -14.18 -8.72 -5.94
N SER A 85 -14.22 -10.03 -6.15
CA SER A 85 -14.22 -10.73 -7.46
C SER A 85 -15.47 -10.52 -8.31
N LEU A 86 -16.52 -9.85 -7.80
CA LEU A 86 -17.76 -9.58 -8.53
C LEU A 86 -17.73 -8.27 -9.32
N SER A 87 -16.68 -7.46 -9.16
CA SER A 87 -16.47 -6.27 -9.97
C SER A 87 -15.88 -6.70 -11.31
N PHE A 88 -16.64 -6.54 -12.40
CA PHE A 88 -16.21 -6.88 -13.75
C PHE A 88 -14.83 -6.26 -14.03
N LEU A 89 -13.86 -7.14 -14.28
CA LEU A 89 -12.44 -6.86 -14.30
C LEU A 89 -12.04 -5.82 -15.37
N TRP A 90 -10.92 -5.15 -15.10
CA TRP A 90 -10.28 -3.99 -15.78
C TRP A 90 -10.72 -2.61 -15.29
N VAL A 91 -12.00 -2.36 -14.99
CA VAL A 91 -12.49 -0.99 -14.71
C VAL A 91 -12.16 -0.52 -13.28
N THR A 92 -11.89 -1.45 -12.36
CA THR A 92 -11.92 -1.20 -10.91
C THR A 92 -10.55 -1.11 -10.24
N ILE A 93 -9.44 -1.17 -10.98
CA ILE A 93 -8.12 -0.99 -10.37
C ILE A 93 -7.27 -0.19 -11.35
N ILE A 94 -7.46 1.12 -11.32
CA ILE A 94 -6.78 2.06 -12.19
C ILE A 94 -6.13 3.09 -11.29
N ILE A 95 -4.80 3.17 -11.40
CA ILE A 95 -4.07 4.35 -10.95
C ILE A 95 -3.58 5.10 -12.17
N ILE A 96 -3.92 6.39 -12.23
CA ILE A 96 -3.42 7.29 -13.25
C ILE A 96 -2.27 8.09 -12.70
N PHE A 97 -1.16 8.11 -13.43
CA PHE A 97 -0.04 9.01 -13.20
C PHE A 97 -0.05 10.12 -14.24
N TYR A 98 0.32 11.32 -13.82
CA TYR A 98 0.51 12.48 -14.67
C TYR A 98 1.97 12.92 -14.62
N GLU A 99 2.58 13.14 -15.79
CA GLU A 99 3.98 13.56 -15.94
C GLU A 99 4.24 15.02 -15.51
N THR A 100 3.21 15.86 -15.52
CA THR A 100 3.30 17.29 -15.18
C THR A 100 2.14 17.72 -14.28
N ASN A 101 2.40 18.73 -13.43
CA ASN A 101 1.37 19.36 -12.57
C ASN A 101 0.20 19.96 -13.37
N ASP A 102 0.44 20.29 -14.64
CA ASP A 102 -0.59 20.70 -15.57
C ASP A 102 -1.13 19.40 -16.20
N LEU A 103 -2.43 19.13 -16.05
CA LEU A 103 -3.13 17.90 -16.49
C LEU A 103 -2.92 17.52 -18.00
N GLY A 104 -2.15 18.28 -18.77
CA GLY A 104 -1.69 17.99 -20.14
C GLY A 104 -0.45 17.09 -20.25
N GLY A 105 0.09 16.60 -19.14
CA GLY A 105 1.18 15.60 -19.12
C GLY A 105 0.75 14.22 -19.66
N ARG A 106 1.73 13.35 -19.95
CA ARG A 106 1.44 11.97 -20.39
C ARG A 106 0.63 11.24 -19.32
N MET A 107 -0.51 10.68 -19.72
CA MET A 107 -1.40 9.92 -18.84
C MET A 107 -1.05 8.43 -18.93
N MET A 108 -0.91 7.79 -17.76
CA MET A 108 -0.69 6.35 -17.72
C MET A 108 -1.63 5.63 -16.77
N GLU A 109 -2.35 4.64 -17.30
CA GLU A 109 -3.13 3.71 -16.49
C GLU A 109 -2.29 2.48 -16.14
N SER A 110 -2.16 2.18 -14.84
CA SER A 110 -1.63 0.91 -14.36
C SER A 110 -2.71 0.06 -13.71
N PHE A 111 -2.67 -1.24 -14.02
CA PHE A 111 -3.62 -2.24 -13.53
C PHE A 111 -2.95 -3.32 -12.66
N CYS A 112 -1.62 -3.27 -12.50
CA CYS A 112 -0.86 -4.32 -11.81
C CYS A 112 0.32 -3.78 -10.99
N ASP A 113 0.96 -4.70 -10.27
CA ASP A 113 2.23 -4.44 -9.59
C ASP A 113 3.28 -3.95 -10.59
N TYR A 114 4.00 -2.89 -10.22
CA TYR A 114 5.10 -2.36 -11.00
C TYR A 114 6.38 -2.25 -10.15
N PRO A 115 7.34 -3.17 -10.33
CA PRO A 115 8.52 -3.28 -9.46
C PRO A 115 9.57 -2.19 -9.68
N SER A 116 9.59 -1.48 -10.82
CA SER A 116 10.50 -0.36 -11.08
C SER A 116 9.84 0.72 -11.96
N LEU A 117 9.15 1.68 -11.34
CA LEU A 117 8.58 2.88 -12.00
C LEU A 117 9.66 3.66 -12.77
N CYS A 118 10.90 3.63 -12.28
CA CYS A 118 12.03 4.33 -12.88
C CYS A 118 12.42 3.83 -14.28
N ASP A 119 12.03 2.62 -14.67
CA ASP A 119 12.33 2.09 -16.00
C ASP A 119 11.47 2.76 -17.09
N LYS A 120 10.36 3.43 -16.69
CA LYS A 120 9.42 4.10 -17.59
C LYS A 120 9.25 5.60 -17.33
N PHE A 121 9.54 6.07 -16.13
CA PHE A 121 9.31 7.46 -15.70
C PHE A 121 10.56 8.02 -15.02
N HIS A 122 10.80 9.34 -15.12
CA HIS A 122 11.69 9.93 -14.14
C HIS A 122 10.99 9.96 -12.78
N PRO A 123 11.71 9.71 -11.67
CA PRO A 123 11.12 9.67 -10.33
C PRO A 123 10.39 10.95 -9.88
N ARG A 124 10.55 12.06 -10.59
CA ARG A 124 9.93 13.36 -10.29
C ARG A 124 8.64 13.62 -11.07
N ASP A 125 8.30 12.71 -11.99
CA ASP A 125 7.18 12.89 -12.93
C ASP A 125 5.93 12.11 -12.47
N ILE A 126 5.85 11.73 -11.19
CA ILE A 126 4.79 10.84 -10.67
C ILE A 126 3.81 11.66 -9.83
N GLN A 127 3.37 12.82 -10.33
CA GLN A 127 2.41 13.72 -9.66
C GLN A 127 1.66 14.59 -10.68
N PRO A 128 0.32 14.73 -10.58
CA PRO A 128 -0.62 14.10 -9.64
C PRO A 128 -0.87 12.59 -9.87
N CYS A 129 -1.61 11.93 -8.97
CA CYS A 129 -2.16 10.59 -9.22
C CYS A 129 -3.63 10.44 -8.80
N HIS A 130 -4.38 9.61 -9.52
CA HIS A 130 -5.79 9.32 -9.24
C HIS A 130 -5.99 7.82 -9.06
N VAL A 131 -6.48 7.40 -7.89
CA VAL A 131 -6.88 6.02 -7.63
C VAL A 131 -8.39 5.92 -7.82
N PHE A 132 -8.82 5.39 -8.97
CA PHE A 132 -10.24 5.29 -9.28
C PHE A 132 -10.94 4.31 -8.36
N GLU A 133 -10.29 3.17 -8.15
CA GLU A 133 -10.79 2.09 -7.33
C GLU A 133 -9.62 1.18 -6.91
N GLY A 134 -9.85 0.42 -5.85
CA GLY A 134 -8.87 -0.48 -5.25
C GLY A 134 -7.89 0.18 -4.28
N ASN A 135 -7.01 -0.66 -3.75
CA ASN A 135 -6.07 -0.31 -2.70
C ASN A 135 -4.65 -0.51 -3.23
N TRP A 136 -3.84 0.54 -3.15
CA TRP A 136 -2.48 0.56 -3.69
C TRP A 136 -1.45 0.84 -2.60
N ILE A 137 -0.24 0.35 -2.81
CA ILE A 137 0.92 0.66 -2.00
C ILE A 137 1.99 1.23 -2.91
N PHE A 138 2.43 2.45 -2.62
CA PHE A 138 3.65 3.00 -3.17
C PHE A 138 4.83 2.68 -2.28
N CYS A 139 5.94 2.28 -2.89
CA CYS A 139 7.21 2.09 -2.21
C CYS A 139 8.19 3.16 -2.72
N GLY A 140 8.65 4.02 -1.82
CA GLY A 140 9.54 5.13 -2.13
C GLY A 140 10.88 5.09 -1.41
N GLN A 141 11.76 6.03 -1.77
CA GLN A 141 13.04 6.26 -1.08
C GLN A 141 12.97 7.45 -0.11
N PRO A 142 13.85 7.47 0.92
CA PRO A 142 14.82 6.43 1.29
C PRO A 142 14.17 5.22 2.00
N ASN A 143 14.86 4.08 2.00
CA ASN A 143 14.56 2.89 2.83
C ASN A 143 13.24 2.15 2.54
N TYR A 144 12.77 2.12 1.29
CA TYR A 144 11.57 1.35 0.89
C TYR A 144 10.32 1.69 1.72
N ARG A 145 10.12 2.98 2.01
CA ARG A 145 8.94 3.45 2.74
C ARG A 145 7.67 3.13 1.97
N GLN A 146 6.68 2.60 2.67
CA GLN A 146 5.39 2.25 2.11
C GLN A 146 4.38 3.37 2.37
N TYR A 147 3.61 3.70 1.35
CA TYR A 147 2.50 4.65 1.42
C TYR A 147 1.25 3.94 0.93
N PHE A 148 0.21 3.92 1.75
CA PHE A 148 -1.09 3.37 1.40
C PHE A 148 -1.93 4.41 0.67
N LEU A 149 -2.51 4.01 -0.47
CA LEU A 149 -3.44 4.82 -1.24
C LEU A 149 -4.76 4.07 -1.37
N ASN A 150 -5.83 4.67 -0.87
CA ASN A 150 -7.20 4.24 -1.15
C ASN A 150 -7.75 5.04 -2.34
N LYS A 151 -8.98 4.72 -2.75
CA LYS A 151 -9.73 5.48 -3.74
C LYS A 151 -9.72 6.98 -3.43
N GLY A 152 -9.26 7.79 -4.37
CA GLY A 152 -9.15 9.23 -4.19
C GLY A 152 -8.25 9.90 -5.22
N GLU A 153 -8.34 11.23 -5.22
CA GLU A 153 -7.45 12.12 -5.97
C GLU A 153 -6.31 12.57 -5.08
N TYR A 154 -5.08 12.44 -5.59
CA TYR A 154 -3.88 12.84 -4.88
C TYR A 154 -3.11 13.83 -5.73
N SER A 155 -3.22 15.11 -5.39
CA SER A 155 -2.58 16.18 -6.17
C SER A 155 -1.07 16.26 -5.93
N ASP A 156 -0.61 15.84 -4.76
CA ASP A 156 0.78 15.96 -4.31
C ASP A 156 1.16 14.81 -3.36
N PHE A 157 2.45 14.72 -3.00
CA PHE A 157 2.93 13.62 -2.15
C PHE A 157 2.44 13.70 -0.71
N GLN A 158 2.07 14.88 -0.21
CA GLN A 158 1.64 15.05 1.17
C GLN A 158 0.28 14.37 1.39
N GLN A 159 -0.56 14.29 0.36
CA GLN A 159 -1.89 13.66 0.42
C GLN A 159 -1.83 12.15 0.65
N TRP A 160 -0.76 11.46 0.22
CA TRP A 160 -0.49 10.05 0.60
C TRP A 160 0.52 9.91 1.75
N MET A 161 0.75 10.99 2.52
CA MET A 161 1.74 11.06 3.61
C MET A 161 3.19 10.77 3.17
N GLY A 162 3.50 11.04 1.90
CA GLY A 162 4.85 11.06 1.35
C GLY A 162 5.71 12.15 1.96
N LEU A 163 7.03 11.90 2.07
CA LEU A 163 8.00 12.96 2.38
C LEU A 163 8.60 13.59 1.12
N ASN A 164 8.50 12.91 -0.01
CA ASN A 164 9.00 13.34 -1.32
C ASN A 164 8.19 12.62 -2.41
N ASP A 165 8.45 13.02 -3.65
CA ASP A 165 7.92 12.47 -4.89
C ASP A 165 8.63 11.19 -5.36
N SER A 166 9.70 10.74 -4.69
CA SER A 166 10.59 9.66 -5.14
C SER A 166 10.00 8.24 -4.95
N ILE A 167 8.94 7.95 -5.71
CA ILE A 167 8.31 6.64 -5.75
C ILE A 167 9.09 5.74 -6.71
N LYS A 168 9.41 4.51 -6.27
CA LYS A 168 10.20 3.54 -7.04
C LYS A 168 9.36 2.38 -7.56
N SER A 169 8.33 1.98 -6.81
CA SER A 169 7.43 0.90 -7.22
C SER A 169 6.03 1.12 -6.68
N CYS A 170 5.07 0.49 -7.35
CA CYS A 170 3.70 0.42 -6.88
C CYS A 170 3.23 -1.03 -6.85
N ARG A 171 2.32 -1.32 -5.93
CA ARG A 171 1.71 -2.65 -5.76
C ARG A 171 0.21 -2.48 -5.58
N VAL A 172 -0.56 -3.33 -6.24
CA VAL A 172 -2.00 -3.43 -6.02
C VAL A 172 -2.31 -4.49 -4.95
N ILE A 173 -3.29 -4.21 -4.10
CA ILE A 173 -3.83 -5.16 -3.13
C ILE A 173 -5.10 -5.77 -3.70
N ALA A 174 -4.94 -6.89 -4.40
CA ALA A 174 -6.01 -7.65 -5.04
C ALA A 174 -6.06 -9.10 -4.55
N SER A 175 -7.20 -9.76 -4.77
CA SER A 175 -7.34 -11.21 -4.51
C SER A 175 -6.46 -12.04 -5.46
N VAL A 176 -6.13 -13.28 -5.07
CA VAL A 176 -5.33 -14.19 -5.91
C VAL A 176 -5.97 -14.42 -7.28
N SER A 177 -7.30 -14.58 -7.32
CA SER A 177 -8.05 -14.75 -8.56
C SER A 177 -7.94 -13.54 -9.50
N GLN A 178 -7.93 -12.32 -8.96
CA GLN A 178 -7.74 -11.10 -9.75
C GLN A 178 -6.30 -10.97 -10.25
N LEU A 179 -5.30 -11.26 -9.41
CA LEU A 179 -3.90 -11.21 -9.81
C LEU A 179 -3.61 -12.19 -10.96
N LEU A 180 -4.17 -13.40 -10.91
CA LEU A 180 -4.06 -14.38 -11.99
C LEU A 180 -4.73 -13.91 -13.29
N PHE A 181 -5.85 -13.20 -13.20
CA PHE A 181 -6.48 -12.62 -14.40
C PHE A 181 -5.62 -11.49 -14.98
N ILE A 182 -5.13 -10.59 -14.13
CA ILE A 182 -4.27 -9.45 -14.53
C ILE A 182 -2.98 -9.95 -15.19
N SER A 183 -2.35 -11.00 -14.66
CA SER A 183 -1.14 -11.59 -15.25
C SER A 183 -1.39 -12.22 -16.62
N ASN A 184 -2.61 -12.71 -16.87
CA ASN A 184 -2.98 -13.33 -18.15
C ASN A 184 -3.38 -12.29 -19.22
N THR A 185 -3.73 -11.07 -18.82
CA THR A 185 -3.96 -9.95 -19.74
C THR A 185 -2.63 -9.24 -20.01
N SER A 186 -1.87 -9.74 -20.98
CA SER A 186 -0.61 -9.16 -21.46
C SER A 186 -0.82 -7.73 -21.98
N ASN A 187 -0.74 -6.72 -21.11
CA ASN A 187 -0.43 -5.30 -21.34
C ASN A 187 -0.85 -4.51 -20.09
N SER A 188 0.03 -4.48 -19.10
CA SER A 188 -0.22 -3.94 -17.76
C SER A 188 -0.28 -2.41 -17.67
N ILE A 189 0.10 -1.72 -18.73
CA ILE A 189 0.29 -0.28 -18.78
C ILE A 189 -0.24 0.22 -20.12
N ARG A 190 -1.29 1.05 -20.09
CA ARG A 190 -1.87 1.70 -21.28
C ARG A 190 -1.54 3.18 -21.24
N GLU A 191 -0.75 3.62 -22.22
CA GLU A 191 -0.51 5.04 -22.46
C GLU A 191 -1.75 5.63 -23.13
N ILE A 192 -2.39 6.59 -22.45
CA ILE A 192 -3.61 7.23 -22.95
C ILE A 192 -3.26 8.62 -23.48
N GLY A 193 -2.38 8.65 -24.47
CA GLY A 193 -2.03 9.86 -25.22
C GLY A 193 -1.64 11.07 -24.36
N ARG A 194 -1.69 12.25 -25.00
CA ARG A 194 -1.64 13.56 -24.34
C ARG A 194 -3.05 14.14 -24.41
N ILE A 195 -3.51 14.78 -23.34
CA ILE A 195 -4.70 15.64 -23.43
C ILE A 195 -4.27 16.85 -24.28
N SER A 196 -4.65 16.84 -25.55
CA SER A 196 -4.52 18.01 -26.42
C SER A 196 -5.74 18.91 -26.20
N ASP A 197 -5.49 20.19 -25.93
CA ASP A 197 -6.49 21.27 -25.83
C ASP A 197 -7.50 21.28 -26.99
#